data_AF-A0DMR9-F1
#
_entry.id   AF-A0DMR9-F1
#
_cell.length_a   1.000
_cell.length_b   1.000
_cell.length_c   1.000
_cell.angle_alpha   90.00
_cell.angle_beta   90.00
_cell.angle_gamma   90.00
#
_symmetry.space_group_name_H-M   'P 1'
#
loop_
_entity.id
_entity.type
_entity.pdbx_description
1 polymer ?
#
loop_
_entity_poly.entity_id
_entity_poly.type
_entity_poly.pdbx_seq_one_letter_code
_entity_poly.pdbx_strand_id
1 'polypeptide(L)'
;MYNYKYNFEHNSQHTIGEQMLIPLMIRKLSCLYIEIKNLNDAHLEIKSQHLEPEFGQMGEMAIRPVRMFSLVNGKEVGIPITRLGKNQSVHVRCHALKGFGKMHQHSGMKRLQFKNKSYAELIIDHVQAQSLSLFEKQSIRDSCPVNVFAMDANQELIVYAIEKCVFCEECIRSAKSMKKPRLIKCNIKKQIYLHSVDIVKQVLIVLRKKVDEISQDLSFAQQYQQV
;
A
#
# COMPACT_ATOMS: atom_id res chain seq x y z
N MET A 1 -31.13 26.60 -17.66
CA MET A 1 -31.59 25.68 -16.60
C MET A 1 -31.24 24.28 -17.08
N TYR A 2 -30.06 23.76 -16.74
CA TYR A 2 -29.57 22.48 -17.26
C TYR A 2 -29.69 21.42 -16.15
N ASN A 3 -30.69 20.55 -16.31
CA ASN A 3 -30.89 19.38 -15.47
C ASN A 3 -29.98 18.25 -15.98
N TYR A 4 -28.86 18.01 -15.31
CA TYR A 4 -28.08 16.79 -15.52
C TYR A 4 -28.58 15.72 -14.55
N LYS A 5 -29.50 14.87 -15.02
CA LYS A 5 -29.79 13.57 -14.38
C LYS A 5 -28.67 12.61 -14.78
N TYR A 6 -27.74 12.33 -13.87
CA TYR A 6 -26.81 11.22 -14.03
C TYR A 6 -27.50 9.94 -13.52
N ASN A 7 -28.13 9.20 -14.43
CA ASN A 7 -28.50 7.80 -14.20
C ASN A 7 -27.31 6.93 -14.60
N PHE A 8 -26.60 6.37 -13.61
CA PHE A 8 -25.63 5.31 -13.86
C PHE A 8 -26.37 3.96 -13.84
N GLU A 9 -26.97 3.59 -14.97
CA GLU A 9 -27.39 2.21 -15.24
C GLU A 9 -26.33 1.55 -16.11
N HIS A 10 -25.40 0.82 -15.48
CA HIS A 10 -24.50 -0.06 -16.22
C HIS A 10 -25.23 -1.36 -16.55
N ASN A 11 -25.83 -1.40 -17.74
CA ASN A 11 -26.23 -2.63 -18.40
C ASN A 11 -25.00 -3.18 -19.15
N SER A 12 -24.31 -4.15 -18.56
CA SER A 12 -23.31 -4.95 -19.27
C SER A 12 -23.84 -6.37 -19.43
N GLN A 13 -24.51 -6.60 -20.56
CA GLN A 13 -24.74 -7.95 -21.07
C GLN A 13 -23.41 -8.46 -21.65
N HIS A 14 -22.77 -9.38 -20.96
CA HIS A 14 -21.86 -10.33 -21.58
C HIS A 14 -22.23 -11.72 -21.08
N THR A 15 -22.85 -12.47 -21.99
CA THR A 15 -23.03 -13.92 -21.97
C THR A 15 -21.66 -14.59 -21.99
N ILE A 16 -21.42 -15.50 -21.03
CA ILE A 16 -20.95 -16.89 -21.19
C ILE A 16 -20.73 -17.45 -19.76
N GLY A 17 -21.44 -18.55 -19.44
CA GLY A 17 -21.12 -19.46 -18.34
C GLY A 17 -21.90 -19.24 -17.04
N GLU A 18 -23.09 -19.83 -16.96
CA GLU A 18 -23.80 -20.05 -15.70
C GLU A 18 -22.92 -20.80 -14.69
N GLN A 19 -22.65 -20.20 -13.53
CA GLN A 19 -22.36 -20.93 -12.29
C GLN A 19 -22.70 -20.04 -11.09
N MET A 20 -23.79 -20.42 -10.42
CA MET A 20 -24.20 -20.05 -9.05
C MET A 20 -24.04 -18.56 -8.65
N LEU A 21 -25.00 -17.75 -9.07
CA LEU A 21 -25.37 -16.53 -8.35
C LEU A 21 -25.91 -16.90 -6.97
N ILE A 22 -25.03 -16.97 -5.97
CA ILE A 22 -25.42 -16.68 -4.59
C ILE A 22 -26.08 -15.29 -4.66
N PRO A 23 -27.30 -15.08 -4.13
CA PRO A 23 -27.82 -13.73 -3.98
C PRO A 23 -26.93 -13.04 -2.95
N LEU A 24 -25.86 -12.39 -3.41
CA LEU A 24 -25.15 -11.38 -2.66
C LEU A 24 -26.16 -10.25 -2.50
N MET A 25 -27.02 -10.36 -1.49
CA MET A 25 -27.79 -9.24 -0.98
C MET A 25 -26.75 -8.16 -0.68
N ILE A 26 -26.65 -7.18 -1.58
CA ILE A 26 -25.95 -5.94 -1.34
C ILE A 26 -26.75 -5.27 -0.23
N ARG A 27 -26.42 -5.58 1.02
CA ARG A 27 -27.07 -4.98 2.18
C ARG A 27 -26.68 -3.50 2.16
N LYS A 28 -27.66 -2.63 1.92
CA LYS A 28 -27.54 -1.18 2.17
C LYS A 28 -27.09 -1.03 3.62
N LEU A 29 -25.85 -0.60 3.85
CA LEU A 29 -25.32 -0.44 5.19
C LEU A 29 -25.75 0.89 5.78
N SER A 30 -25.77 1.95 4.98
CA SER A 30 -26.27 3.25 5.41
C SER A 30 -26.67 4.19 4.29
N CYS A 31 -27.36 5.26 4.70
CA CYS A 31 -27.60 6.42 3.88
C CYS A 31 -27.06 7.67 4.59
N LEU A 32 -26.31 8.48 3.85
CA LEU A 32 -25.87 9.81 4.28
C LEU A 32 -26.49 10.84 3.33
N TYR A 33 -26.79 12.03 3.81
CA TYR A 33 -27.27 13.11 2.95
C TYR A 33 -26.63 14.46 3.30
N ILE A 34 -26.66 15.37 2.33
CA ILE A 34 -26.30 16.78 2.47
C ILE A 34 -27.39 17.59 1.79
N GLU A 35 -27.95 18.57 2.49
CA GLU A 35 -28.86 19.56 1.92
C GLU A 35 -28.47 20.96 2.43
N ILE A 36 -27.73 21.71 1.62
CA ILE A 36 -27.18 23.02 2.02
C ILE A 36 -27.33 24.02 0.87
N LYS A 37 -27.78 25.23 1.18
CA LYS A 37 -27.84 26.37 0.26
C LYS A 37 -27.04 27.54 0.81
N ASN A 38 -26.22 28.16 -0.03
CA ASN A 38 -25.51 29.37 0.31
C ASN A 38 -26.34 30.60 -0.06
N LEU A 39 -26.75 31.40 0.94
CA LEU A 39 -27.45 32.66 0.74
C LEU A 39 -26.52 33.88 0.89
N ASN A 40 -25.28 33.66 1.34
CA ASN A 40 -24.32 34.72 1.60
C ASN A 40 -23.54 35.08 0.33
N ASP A 41 -23.01 36.31 0.30
CA ASP A 41 -22.13 36.76 -0.79
C ASP A 41 -20.77 36.06 -0.77
N ALA A 42 -20.33 35.59 0.39
CA ALA A 42 -19.09 34.82 0.55
C ALA A 42 -19.27 33.35 0.10
N HIS A 43 -18.19 32.73 -0.37
CA HIS A 43 -18.18 31.30 -0.69
C HIS A 43 -18.37 30.44 0.56
N LEU A 44 -19.23 29.43 0.46
CA LEU A 44 -19.46 28.43 1.50
C LEU A 44 -18.74 27.13 1.14
N GLU A 45 -17.78 26.71 1.96
CA GLU A 45 -17.08 25.44 1.80
C GLU A 45 -17.84 24.30 2.49
N ILE A 46 -18.22 23.28 1.72
CA ILE A 46 -18.91 22.10 2.22
C ILE A 46 -17.90 20.99 2.46
N LYS A 47 -17.90 20.45 3.67
CA LYS A 47 -16.96 19.42 4.14
C LYS A 47 -17.70 18.15 4.51
N SER A 48 -16.96 17.06 4.68
CA SER A 48 -17.48 15.74 5.10
C SER A 48 -18.22 15.77 6.44
N GLN A 49 -18.01 16.79 7.28
CA GLN A 49 -18.72 16.98 8.53
C GLN A 49 -20.19 17.39 8.34
N HIS A 50 -20.55 17.89 7.15
CA HIS A 50 -21.92 18.23 6.79
C HIS A 50 -22.73 17.03 6.27
N LEU A 51 -22.14 15.82 6.24
CA LEU A 51 -22.85 14.59 5.92
C LEU A 51 -23.62 14.11 7.14
N GLU A 52 -24.94 14.10 7.04
CA GLU A 52 -25.82 13.65 8.09
C GLU A 52 -26.31 12.22 7.81
N PRO A 53 -26.35 11.34 8.82
CA PRO A 53 -26.97 10.03 8.68
C PRO A 53 -28.48 10.16 8.55
N GLU A 54 -29.08 9.38 7.66
CA GLU A 54 -30.54 9.29 7.55
C GLU A 54 -31.13 8.65 8.82
N PHE A 55 -32.26 9.18 9.30
CA PHE A 55 -32.96 8.76 10.52
C PHE A 55 -33.12 7.23 10.59
N GLY A 56 -32.92 6.66 11.79
CA GLY A 56 -33.04 5.22 12.07
C GLY A 56 -31.71 4.48 12.27
N GLN A 57 -30.57 5.13 12.04
CA GLN A 57 -29.25 4.59 12.37
C GLN A 57 -28.77 5.07 13.75
N MET A 58 -29.47 4.66 14.81
CA MET A 58 -29.05 4.90 16.19
C MET A 58 -28.34 3.65 16.72
N GLY A 59 -27.13 3.80 17.26
CA GLY A 59 -26.36 2.70 17.86
C GLY A 59 -24.90 2.66 17.44
N GLU A 60 -24.15 1.72 18.02
CA GLU A 60 -22.70 1.52 17.82
C GLU A 60 -22.32 1.18 16.37
N MET A 61 -23.28 0.70 15.57
CA MET A 61 -23.11 0.33 14.16
C MET A 61 -23.45 1.44 13.16
N ALA A 62 -23.79 2.65 13.63
CA ALA A 62 -24.12 3.77 12.74
C ALA A 62 -22.90 4.19 11.92
N ILE A 63 -23.04 4.23 10.58
CA ILE A 63 -21.98 4.73 9.71
C ILE A 63 -21.92 6.24 9.85
N ARG A 64 -20.73 6.76 10.17
CA ARG A 64 -20.48 8.19 10.33
C ARG A 64 -19.33 8.63 9.43
N PRO A 65 -19.30 9.90 9.02
CA PRO A 65 -18.12 10.46 8.38
C PRO A 65 -16.88 10.24 9.23
N VAL A 66 -15.77 9.88 8.57
CA VAL A 66 -14.48 9.72 9.24
C VAL A 66 -14.03 11.07 9.80
N ARG A 67 -13.72 11.10 11.10
CA ARG A 67 -13.10 12.27 11.74
C ARG A 67 -11.63 12.32 11.35
N MET A 68 -11.23 13.38 10.64
CA MET A 68 -9.84 13.65 10.33
C MET A 68 -9.32 14.77 11.23
N PHE A 69 -8.10 14.65 11.74
CA PHE A 69 -7.48 15.66 12.58
C PHE A 69 -6.30 16.31 11.85
N SER A 70 -6.19 17.63 11.94
CA SER A 70 -5.03 18.36 11.42
C SER A 70 -3.80 18.08 12.28
N LEU A 71 -2.69 17.71 11.64
CA LEU A 71 -1.39 17.54 12.30
C LEU A 71 -0.83 18.86 12.85
N VAL A 72 -1.24 19.99 12.28
CA VAL A 72 -0.70 21.31 12.64
C VAL A 72 -1.39 21.89 13.87
N ASN A 73 -2.71 21.71 13.96
CA ASN A 73 -3.53 22.40 14.98
C ASN A 73 -4.27 21.45 15.93
N GLY A 74 -4.16 20.13 15.73
CA GLY A 74 -4.89 19.11 16.52
C GLY A 74 -6.42 19.15 16.39
N LYS A 75 -6.97 20.09 15.61
CA LYS A 75 -8.42 20.27 15.41
C LYS A 75 -8.94 19.29 14.37
N GLU A 76 -10.18 18.87 14.54
CA GLU A 76 -10.89 18.07 13.55
C GLU A 76 -11.10 18.92 12.27
N VAL A 77 -10.69 18.39 11.12
CA VAL A 77 -10.82 19.01 9.81
C VAL A 77 -11.61 18.06 8.92
N GLY A 78 -12.80 18.48 8.48
CA GLY A 78 -13.56 17.73 7.47
C GLY A 78 -12.88 17.75 6.11
N ILE A 79 -13.06 16.68 5.33
CA ILE A 79 -12.58 16.59 3.94
C ILE A 79 -13.43 17.55 3.09
N PRO A 80 -12.83 18.48 2.34
CA PRO A 80 -13.59 19.34 1.42
C PRO A 80 -14.29 18.49 0.35
N ILE A 81 -15.60 18.70 0.19
CA ILE A 81 -16.42 18.04 -0.84
C ILE A 81 -16.63 18.99 -2.01
N THR A 82 -17.11 20.21 -1.74
CA THR A 82 -17.38 21.23 -2.76
C THR A 82 -17.41 22.63 -2.16
N ARG A 83 -17.50 23.67 -3.01
CA ARG A 83 -17.66 25.07 -2.61
C ARG A 83 -18.85 25.67 -3.34
N LEU A 84 -19.71 26.38 -2.62
CA LEU A 84 -20.90 27.04 -3.15
C LEU A 84 -20.70 28.55 -3.20
N GLY A 85 -20.89 29.16 -4.35
CA GLY A 85 -21.09 30.60 -4.50
C GLY A 85 -22.49 31.04 -4.04
N LYS A 86 -22.76 32.35 -4.09
CA LYS A 86 -24.06 32.92 -3.72
C LYS A 86 -25.19 32.25 -4.49
N ASN A 87 -26.28 31.92 -3.79
CA ASN A 87 -27.49 31.28 -4.30
C ASN A 87 -27.31 29.86 -4.88
N GLN A 88 -26.13 29.25 -4.73
CA GLN A 88 -25.93 27.86 -5.08
C GLN A 88 -26.36 26.93 -3.94
N SER A 89 -26.81 25.74 -4.29
CA SER A 89 -27.20 24.69 -3.34
C SER A 89 -26.68 23.34 -3.76
N VAL A 90 -26.44 22.47 -2.78
CA VAL A 90 -26.18 21.05 -2.99
C VAL A 90 -27.25 20.24 -2.25
N HIS A 91 -27.80 19.26 -2.95
CA HIS A 91 -28.65 18.23 -2.37
C HIS A 91 -28.14 16.90 -2.90
N VAL A 92 -27.52 16.10 -2.02
CA VAL A 92 -26.98 14.79 -2.37
C VAL A 92 -27.40 13.76 -1.34
N ARG A 93 -27.77 12.57 -1.82
CA ARG A 93 -28.03 11.39 -1.01
C ARG A 93 -27.09 10.27 -1.43
N CYS A 94 -26.33 9.75 -0.48
CA CYS A 94 -25.30 8.75 -0.67
C CYS A 94 -25.71 7.45 0.00
N HIS A 95 -25.54 6.33 -0.69
CA HIS A 95 -25.79 4.99 -0.16
C HIS A 95 -24.46 4.27 0.06
N ALA A 96 -24.16 3.90 1.30
CA ALA A 96 -22.98 3.10 1.61
C ALA A 96 -23.30 1.61 1.47
N LEU A 97 -22.52 0.94 0.62
CA LEU A 97 -22.67 -0.48 0.31
C LEU A 97 -21.40 -1.23 0.74
N LYS A 98 -21.57 -2.47 1.22
CA LYS A 98 -20.42 -3.34 1.48
C LYS A 98 -19.85 -3.83 0.15
N GLY A 99 -18.61 -3.48 -0.15
CA GLY A 99 -17.90 -3.94 -1.34
C GLY A 99 -16.50 -4.50 -1.03
N PHE A 100 -15.87 -5.09 -2.04
CA PHE A 100 -14.49 -5.55 -2.00
C PHE A 100 -13.64 -4.75 -3.00
N GLY A 101 -12.35 -4.57 -2.70
CA GLY A 101 -11.47 -3.64 -3.44
C GLY A 101 -11.22 -3.98 -4.92
N LYS A 102 -11.59 -5.18 -5.39
CA LYS A 102 -11.55 -5.53 -6.82
C LYS A 102 -12.71 -4.89 -7.62
N MET A 103 -13.84 -4.56 -6.97
CA MET A 103 -14.99 -3.93 -7.65
C MET A 103 -14.77 -2.44 -7.96
N HIS A 104 -14.00 -1.75 -7.13
CA HIS A 104 -13.70 -0.32 -7.29
C HIS A 104 -12.46 0.03 -6.45
N GLN A 105 -11.60 0.94 -6.93
CA GLN A 105 -10.37 1.38 -6.24
C GLN A 105 -10.62 2.24 -4.98
N HIS A 106 -11.68 1.94 -4.23
CA HIS A 106 -11.90 2.44 -2.88
C HIS A 106 -11.58 1.32 -1.88
N SER A 107 -10.35 0.79 -1.94
CA SER A 107 -9.90 -0.16 -0.94
C SER A 107 -9.65 0.61 0.35
N GLY A 108 -10.20 0.12 1.47
CA GLY A 108 -10.05 0.74 2.81
C GLY A 108 -8.62 0.72 3.37
N MET A 109 -7.62 0.55 2.51
CA MET A 109 -6.23 0.33 2.88
C MET A 109 -5.37 1.42 2.22
N LYS A 110 -4.70 2.22 3.04
CA LYS A 110 -3.63 3.11 2.59
C LYS A 110 -2.40 2.26 2.19
N ARG A 111 -2.43 1.65 1.00
CA ARG A 111 -1.33 0.85 0.39
C ARG A 111 -0.72 -0.22 1.31
N LEU A 112 -1.10 -1.48 1.13
CA LEU A 112 -0.31 -2.59 1.66
C LEU A 112 0.97 -2.72 0.82
N GLN A 113 2.12 -2.41 1.41
CA GLN A 113 3.42 -2.57 0.77
C GLN A 113 4.23 -3.60 1.53
N PHE A 114 4.70 -4.62 0.80
CA PHE A 114 5.79 -5.45 1.27
C PHE A 114 7.06 -4.60 1.19
N LYS A 115 7.62 -4.23 2.34
CA LYS A 115 8.95 -3.64 2.36
C LYS A 115 9.94 -4.79 2.24
N ASN A 116 10.33 -5.07 1.00
CA ASN A 116 11.50 -5.89 0.72
C ASN A 116 12.72 -5.04 1.12
N LYS A 117 13.25 -5.28 2.32
CA LYS A 117 14.50 -4.67 2.71
C LYS A 117 15.60 -5.62 2.30
N SER A 118 16.37 -5.20 1.31
CA SER A 118 17.57 -5.89 0.88
C SER A 118 18.72 -5.43 1.75
N TYR A 119 19.44 -6.36 2.35
CA TYR A 119 20.65 -6.09 3.11
C TYR A 119 21.85 -6.54 2.28
N ALA A 120 22.88 -5.69 2.24
CA ALA A 120 24.14 -6.06 1.65
C ALA A 120 24.92 -6.96 2.61
N GLU A 121 25.63 -7.92 2.05
CA GLU A 121 26.67 -8.66 2.73
C GLU A 121 27.93 -8.50 1.87
N LEU A 122 28.87 -7.68 2.35
CA LEU A 122 30.16 -7.44 1.71
C LEU A 122 31.22 -8.28 2.41
N ILE A 123 31.95 -9.07 1.63
CA ILE A 123 33.04 -9.92 2.10
C ILE A 123 34.30 -9.48 1.38
N ILE A 124 35.35 -9.18 2.15
CA ILE A 124 36.67 -8.83 1.65
C ILE A 124 37.54 -10.10 1.67
N ASP A 125 38.16 -10.43 0.54
CA ASP A 125 39.19 -11.46 0.48
C ASP A 125 40.50 -10.88 1.04
N HIS A 126 40.81 -11.25 2.29
CA HIS A 126 42.00 -10.76 2.99
C HIS A 126 43.32 -11.17 2.31
N VAL A 127 43.38 -12.29 1.58
CA VAL A 127 44.59 -12.71 0.88
C VAL A 127 44.89 -11.77 -0.28
N GLN A 128 43.86 -11.39 -1.03
CA GLN A 128 44.01 -10.37 -2.08
C GLN A 128 44.20 -8.97 -1.50
N ALA A 129 43.56 -8.64 -0.39
CA ALA A 129 43.70 -7.34 0.26
C ALA A 129 45.13 -7.08 0.77
N GLN A 130 45.81 -8.10 1.28
CA GLN A 130 47.22 -8.01 1.70
C GLN A 130 48.18 -7.70 0.55
N SER A 131 47.83 -8.13 -0.68
CA SER A 131 48.64 -7.85 -1.86
C SER A 131 48.47 -6.44 -2.43
N LEU A 132 47.54 -5.65 -1.88
CA LEU A 132 47.30 -4.28 -2.30
C LEU A 132 48.24 -3.31 -1.59
N SER A 133 48.72 -2.32 -2.34
CA SER A 133 49.35 -1.14 -1.78
C SER A 133 48.37 -0.32 -0.94
N LEU A 134 48.91 0.53 -0.06
CA LEU A 134 48.13 1.49 0.72
C LEU A 134 47.24 2.39 -0.15
N PHE A 135 47.76 2.82 -1.31
CA PHE A 135 47.03 3.66 -2.25
C PHE A 135 45.84 2.93 -2.88
N GLU A 136 46.02 1.65 -3.26
CA GLU A 136 44.95 0.82 -3.79
C GLU A 136 43.87 0.55 -2.73
N LYS A 137 44.26 0.27 -1.48
CA LYS A 137 43.32 0.12 -0.36
C LYS A 137 42.49 1.38 -0.15
N GLN A 138 43.11 2.56 -0.21
CA GLN A 138 42.42 3.86 -0.13
C GLN A 138 41.46 4.08 -1.31
N SER A 139 41.87 3.74 -2.53
CA SER A 139 41.02 3.84 -3.71
C SER A 139 39.78 2.93 -3.62
N ILE A 140 39.91 1.73 -3.04
CA ILE A 140 38.77 0.87 -2.76
C ILE A 140 37.87 1.46 -1.68
N ARG A 141 38.44 2.00 -0.60
CA ARG A 141 37.68 2.68 0.48
C ARG A 141 36.81 3.80 -0.10
N ASP A 142 37.41 4.64 -0.94
CA ASP A 142 36.79 5.85 -1.47
C ASP A 142 35.89 5.59 -2.70
N SER A 143 35.86 4.34 -3.20
CA SER A 143 35.01 3.95 -4.33
C SER A 143 33.51 3.98 -4.03
N CYS A 144 33.12 3.82 -2.76
CA CYS A 144 31.71 3.73 -2.39
C CYS A 144 31.13 5.12 -2.07
N PRO A 145 30.05 5.59 -2.73
CA PRO A 145 29.48 6.93 -2.53
C PRO A 145 28.92 7.18 -1.12
N VAL A 146 28.70 6.10 -0.35
CA VAL A 146 28.15 6.14 1.01
C VAL A 146 29.15 5.62 2.05
N ASN A 147 30.43 5.46 1.67
CA ASN A 147 31.55 5.12 2.55
C ASN A 147 31.30 3.87 3.42
N VAL A 148 30.91 2.75 2.80
CA VAL A 148 30.69 1.48 3.52
C VAL A 148 31.98 0.81 3.99
N PHE A 149 33.14 1.25 3.49
CA PHE A 149 34.46 0.74 3.82
C PHE A 149 35.25 1.75 4.67
N ALA A 150 36.13 1.24 5.51
CA ALA A 150 37.08 2.04 6.28
C ALA A 150 38.45 1.35 6.32
N MET A 151 39.45 2.04 6.88
CA MET A 151 40.75 1.46 7.20
C MET A 151 40.86 1.33 8.71
N ASP A 152 41.32 0.19 9.21
CA ASP A 152 41.56 -0.02 10.63
C ASP A 152 42.89 0.59 11.09
N ALA A 153 43.26 0.38 12.36
CA ALA A 153 44.51 0.89 12.93
C ALA A 153 45.78 0.29 12.28
N ASN A 154 45.66 -0.89 11.67
CA ASN A 154 46.74 -1.59 10.97
C ASN A 154 46.79 -1.24 9.48
N GLN A 155 45.97 -0.28 9.03
CA GLN A 155 45.82 0.07 7.62
C GLN A 155 45.30 -1.10 6.76
N GLU A 156 44.44 -1.93 7.35
CA GLU A 156 43.68 -2.96 6.66
C GLU A 156 42.28 -2.46 6.30
N LEU A 157 41.82 -2.86 5.11
CA LEU A 157 40.50 -2.52 4.60
C LEU A 157 39.44 -3.34 5.35
N ILE A 158 38.47 -2.64 5.96
CA ILE A 158 37.36 -3.25 6.70
C ILE A 158 36.00 -2.74 6.20
N VAL A 159 34.96 -3.54 6.40
CA VAL A 159 33.57 -3.13 6.19
C VAL A 159 33.06 -2.43 7.45
N TYR A 160 32.68 -1.16 7.34
CA TYR A 160 32.30 -0.32 8.48
C TYR A 160 30.77 -0.08 8.56
N ALA A 161 30.16 0.39 7.46
CA ALA A 161 28.75 0.81 7.45
C ALA A 161 27.95 0.05 6.37
N ILE A 162 27.89 -1.27 6.51
CA ILE A 162 27.24 -2.16 5.54
C ILE A 162 25.76 -1.84 5.32
N GLU A 163 25.08 -1.37 6.38
CA GLU A 163 23.67 -1.00 6.39
C GLU A 163 23.34 0.19 5.47
N LYS A 164 24.34 0.98 5.11
CA LYS A 164 24.20 2.12 4.19
C LYS A 164 24.40 1.73 2.74
N CYS A 165 24.87 0.51 2.46
CA CYS A 165 25.18 0.07 1.10
C CYS A 165 23.97 0.20 0.17
N VAL A 166 24.15 0.96 -0.91
CA VAL A 166 23.13 1.17 -1.96
C VAL A 166 23.33 0.28 -3.18
N PHE A 167 24.20 -0.74 -3.09
CA PHE A 167 24.50 -1.66 -4.19
C PHE A 167 24.99 -0.98 -5.48
N CYS A 168 25.81 0.07 -5.35
CA CYS A 168 26.37 0.80 -6.51
C CYS A 168 27.41 0.02 -7.33
N GLU A 169 27.95 -1.08 -6.78
CA GLU A 169 28.98 -1.93 -7.40
C GLU A 169 30.35 -1.28 -7.70
N GLU A 170 30.57 -0.01 -7.33
CA GLU A 170 31.83 0.70 -7.62
C GLU A 170 33.05 0.04 -6.99
N CYS A 171 32.92 -0.52 -5.79
CA CYS A 171 33.99 -1.26 -5.13
C CYS A 171 34.41 -2.52 -5.90
N ILE A 172 33.46 -3.20 -6.55
CA ILE A 172 33.72 -4.36 -7.41
C ILE A 172 34.39 -3.91 -8.70
N ARG A 173 33.97 -2.78 -9.28
CA ARG A 173 34.59 -2.21 -10.49
C ARG A 173 36.02 -1.76 -10.24
N SER A 174 36.26 -1.08 -9.12
CA SER A 174 37.59 -0.66 -8.70
C SER A 174 38.51 -1.88 -8.48
N ALA A 175 38.03 -2.92 -7.79
CA ALA A 175 38.77 -4.18 -7.63
C ALA A 175 39.09 -4.88 -8.97
N LYS A 176 38.16 -4.87 -9.93
CA LYS A 176 38.40 -5.40 -11.30
C LYS A 176 39.47 -4.59 -12.05
N SER A 177 39.46 -3.27 -11.92
CA SER A 177 40.46 -2.40 -12.56
C SER A 177 41.88 -2.66 -12.02
N MET A 178 41.98 -3.04 -10.75
CA MET A 178 43.23 -3.44 -10.09
C MET A 178 43.64 -4.90 -10.37
N LYS A 179 42.97 -5.59 -11.31
CA LYS A 179 43.19 -7.02 -11.62
C LYS A 179 42.96 -7.96 -10.42
N LYS A 180 42.13 -7.57 -9.46
CA LYS A 180 41.75 -8.35 -8.27
C LYS A 180 40.23 -8.55 -8.20
N PRO A 181 39.61 -9.22 -9.20
CA PRO A 181 38.15 -9.28 -9.34
C PRO A 181 37.43 -10.01 -8.20
N ARG A 182 38.16 -10.78 -7.38
CA ARG A 182 37.64 -11.53 -6.24
C ARG A 182 37.91 -10.85 -4.89
N LEU A 183 38.49 -9.65 -4.89
CA LEU A 183 38.78 -8.89 -3.67
C LEU A 183 37.52 -8.60 -2.85
N ILE A 184 36.41 -8.27 -3.52
CA ILE A 184 35.15 -7.92 -2.89
C ILE A 184 34.04 -8.78 -3.45
N LYS A 185 33.32 -9.46 -2.56
CA LYS A 185 32.09 -10.18 -2.90
C LYS A 185 30.91 -9.46 -2.25
N CYS A 186 29.91 -9.12 -3.06
CA CYS A 186 28.66 -8.52 -2.60
C CYS A 186 27.52 -9.52 -2.79
N ASN A 187 26.88 -9.94 -1.70
CA ASN A 187 25.64 -10.70 -1.73
C ASN A 187 24.47 -9.82 -1.32
N ILE A 188 23.28 -10.14 -1.84
CA ILE A 188 22.03 -9.48 -1.48
C ILE A 188 21.20 -10.45 -0.64
N LYS A 189 21.03 -10.16 0.66
CA LYS A 189 20.09 -10.90 1.52
C LYS A 189 18.74 -10.19 1.50
N LYS A 190 17.71 -10.89 1.03
CA LYS A 190 16.34 -10.37 1.01
C LYS A 190 15.66 -10.69 2.34
N GLN A 191 15.18 -9.68 3.06
CA GLN A 191 14.25 -9.86 4.16
C GLN A 191 12.94 -9.14 3.85
N ILE A 192 11.84 -9.86 4.04
CA ILE A 192 10.49 -9.36 3.78
C ILE A 192 9.90 -8.95 5.12
N TYR A 193 9.60 -7.67 5.29
CA TYR A 193 8.92 -7.16 6.47
C TYR A 193 7.45 -6.86 6.15
N LEU A 194 6.56 -7.37 7.00
CA LEU A 194 5.13 -7.12 6.95
C LEU A 194 4.80 -5.97 7.89
N HIS A 195 4.38 -4.84 7.33
CA HIS A 195 4.12 -3.63 8.12
C HIS A 195 2.73 -3.61 8.79
N SER A 196 1.82 -4.52 8.44
CA SER A 196 0.43 -4.50 8.92
C SER A 196 -0.08 -5.89 9.28
N VAL A 197 0.24 -6.33 10.50
CA VAL A 197 -0.06 -7.68 11.00
C VAL A 197 -1.57 -7.98 10.96
N ASP A 198 -2.42 -7.03 11.29
CA ASP A 198 -3.88 -7.27 11.35
C ASP A 198 -4.51 -7.46 9.97
N ILE A 199 -4.01 -6.75 8.96
CA ILE A 199 -4.39 -6.98 7.57
C ILE A 199 -3.98 -8.38 7.13
N VAL A 200 -2.74 -8.79 7.46
CA VAL A 200 -2.23 -10.12 7.08
C VAL A 200 -3.09 -11.21 7.71
N LYS A 201 -3.49 -11.07 8.98
CA LYS A 201 -4.42 -12.00 9.64
C LYS A 201 -5.75 -12.13 8.86
N GLN A 202 -6.37 -11.00 8.50
CA GLN A 202 -7.64 -11.03 7.75
C GLN A 202 -7.47 -11.66 6.36
N VAL A 203 -6.38 -11.36 5.67
CA VAL A 203 -6.06 -11.98 4.37
C VAL A 203 -5.88 -13.50 4.51
N LEU A 204 -5.17 -13.97 5.54
CA LEU A 204 -4.99 -15.40 5.78
C LEU A 204 -6.31 -16.11 6.09
N ILE A 205 -7.22 -15.47 6.82
CA ILE A 205 -8.56 -16.00 7.09
C ILE A 205 -9.34 -16.16 5.78
N VAL A 206 -9.31 -15.15 4.90
CA VAL A 206 -9.98 -15.22 3.60
C VAL A 206 -9.38 -16.31 2.72
N LEU A 207 -8.05 -16.44 2.69
CA LEU A 207 -7.37 -17.49 1.94
C LEU A 207 -7.74 -18.88 2.45
N ARG A 208 -7.76 -19.09 3.77
CA ARG A 208 -8.16 -20.38 4.35
C ARG A 208 -9.58 -20.76 3.93
N LYS A 209 -10.53 -19.84 4.05
CA LYS A 209 -11.91 -20.08 3.60
C LYS A 209 -11.99 -20.48 2.14
N LYS A 210 -11.21 -19.83 1.26
CA LYS A 210 -11.17 -20.19 -0.16
C LYS A 210 -10.56 -21.56 -0.42
N VAL A 211 -9.55 -21.97 0.35
CA VAL A 211 -9.02 -23.34 0.27
C VAL A 211 -10.10 -24.34 0.71
N ASP A 212 -10.79 -24.07 1.81
CA ASP A 212 -11.85 -24.95 2.33
C ASP A 212 -13.00 -25.12 1.32
N GLU A 213 -13.44 -24.02 0.68
CA GLU A 213 -14.46 -24.04 -0.38
C GLU A 213 -14.02 -24.94 -1.56
N ILE A 214 -12.79 -24.75 -2.06
CA ILE A 214 -12.27 -25.55 -3.17
C ILE A 214 -12.13 -27.03 -2.79
N SER A 215 -11.70 -27.32 -1.56
CA SER A 215 -11.61 -28.70 -1.06
C SER A 215 -12.97 -29.38 -0.98
N GLN A 216 -14.02 -28.64 -0.58
CA GLN A 216 -15.39 -29.15 -0.60
C GLN A 216 -15.85 -29.45 -2.02
N ASP A 217 -15.66 -28.53 -2.96
CA ASP A 217 -16.03 -28.72 -4.37
C ASP A 217 -15.33 -29.94 -5.00
N LEU A 218 -14.04 -30.14 -4.69
CA LEU A 218 -13.29 -31.32 -5.12
C LEU A 218 -13.87 -32.63 -4.57
N SER A 219 -14.26 -32.64 -3.28
CA SER A 219 -14.86 -33.83 -2.67
C SER A 219 -16.22 -34.18 -3.30
N PHE A 220 -17.03 -33.18 -3.65
CA PHE A 220 -18.28 -33.39 -4.37
C PHE A 220 -18.01 -33.94 -5.78
N ALA A 221 -17.06 -33.36 -6.53
CA ALA A 221 -16.74 -33.83 -7.88
C ALA A 221 -16.25 -35.29 -7.92
N GLN A 222 -15.48 -35.72 -6.91
CA GLN A 222 -15.01 -37.11 -6.79
C GLN A 222 -16.15 -38.10 -6.52
N GLN A 223 -17.19 -37.71 -5.76
CA GLN A 223 -18.35 -38.54 -5.51
C GLN A 223 -19.18 -38.79 -6.79
N TYR A 224 -19.26 -37.81 -7.69
CA TYR A 224 -19.95 -37.96 -8.98
C TYR A 224 -19.21 -38.87 -9.99
N GLN A 225 -17.92 -39.11 -9.81
CA GLN A 225 -17.16 -40.04 -10.67
C GLN A 225 -17.26 -41.51 -10.22
N GLN A 226 -17.84 -41.77 -9.05
CA GLN A 226 -18.03 -43.11 -8.49
C GLN A 226 -19.44 -43.69 -8.74
N VAL A 227 -20.28 -42.95 -9.47
CA VAL A 227 -21.62 -43.36 -9.94
C VAL A 227 -21.58 -43.58 -11.44
#